data_AF-A0A961HST4-F1
#
_entry.id   AF-A0A961HST4-F1
#
_cell.length_a   1.000
_cell.length_b   1.000
_cell.length_c   1.000
_cell.angle_alpha   90.00
_cell.angle_beta   90.00
_cell.angle_gamma   90.00
#
_symmetry.space_group_name_H-M   'P 1'
#
loop_
_entity.id
_entity.type
_entity.pdbx_description
1 polymer ?
#
loop_
_entity_poly.entity_id
_entity_poly.type
_entity_poly.pdbx_seq_one_letter_code
_entity_poly.pdbx_strand_id
1 'polypeptide(L)'
;MHRTAMILIIGLSSCISTWPREPTSDFTILVHEDGGMMNRGTEIVIGPDLSYFETWMQRERTVLFFRSTEAERISLYSLLRQRNFQWITSSEEKVYDRGGWTIELEMQGDRIRRSDSGIHFVDSLWADDWQEILQGLLDFRDAKTSSLTKVELRLGSAEKTNVTSLFIGVNGRSVLNYYHGLQDAQGSRLYFEPGDYRLFVDWTENDRSHRQEIDIRVAPGDAPALILGSEGLSIQ
;
A
#
# COMPACT_ATOMS: atom_id res chain seq x y z
N MET A 1 -22.55 -65.98 0.82
CA MET A 1 -22.97 -64.77 0.07
C MET A 1 -23.20 -63.64 1.06
N HIS A 2 -22.19 -62.82 1.35
CA HIS A 2 -22.35 -61.60 2.15
C HIS A 2 -21.83 -60.45 1.32
N ARG A 3 -22.75 -59.58 0.88
CA ARG A 3 -22.42 -58.32 0.21
C ARG A 3 -22.19 -57.29 1.29
N THR A 4 -20.93 -56.93 1.52
CA THR A 4 -20.55 -55.77 2.32
C THR A 4 -20.84 -54.53 1.49
N ALA A 5 -21.82 -53.74 1.90
CA ALA A 5 -22.09 -52.44 1.32
C ALA A 5 -20.95 -51.49 1.69
N MET A 6 -20.20 -51.05 0.68
CA MET A 6 -19.16 -50.04 0.81
C MET A 6 -19.86 -48.67 0.81
N ILE A 7 -19.96 -48.05 1.99
CA ILE A 7 -20.45 -46.67 2.13
C ILE A 7 -19.32 -45.76 1.62
N LEU A 8 -19.51 -45.22 0.42
CA LEU A 8 -18.68 -44.16 -0.13
C LEU A 8 -19.01 -42.86 0.60
N ILE A 9 -18.21 -42.53 1.62
CA ILE A 9 -18.24 -41.20 2.23
C ILE A 9 -17.54 -40.27 1.24
N ILE A 10 -18.33 -39.61 0.39
CA ILE A 10 -17.87 -38.47 -0.40
C ILE A 10 -17.60 -37.36 0.61
N GLY A 11 -16.33 -37.17 0.95
CA GLY A 11 -15.88 -36.03 1.72
C GLY A 11 -16.21 -34.76 0.95
N LEU A 12 -17.29 -34.09 1.34
CA LEU A 12 -17.49 -32.68 1.03
C LEU A 12 -16.30 -31.95 1.65
N SER A 13 -15.29 -31.68 0.81
CA SER A 13 -14.20 -30.77 1.13
C SER A 13 -14.87 -29.42 1.35
N SER A 14 -15.23 -29.16 2.59
CA SER A 14 -15.78 -27.89 3.02
C SER A 14 -14.74 -26.84 2.65
N CYS A 15 -15.13 -25.89 1.79
CA CYS A 15 -14.40 -24.64 1.55
C CYS A 15 -14.36 -23.86 2.86
N ILE A 16 -13.58 -24.33 3.82
CA ILE A 16 -13.33 -23.65 5.08
C ILE A 16 -12.40 -22.51 4.71
N SER A 17 -12.96 -21.30 4.68
CA SER A 17 -12.15 -20.09 4.64
C SER A 17 -11.13 -20.19 5.77
N THR A 18 -9.84 -20.13 5.43
CA THR A 18 -8.77 -20.13 6.44
C THR A 18 -8.68 -18.80 7.16
N TRP A 19 -9.45 -17.80 6.72
CA TRP A 19 -9.52 -16.50 7.37
C TRP A 19 -10.43 -16.55 8.59
N PRO A 20 -9.99 -15.94 9.71
CA PRO A 20 -10.81 -15.84 10.89
C PRO A 20 -12.11 -15.10 10.57
N ARG A 21 -13.19 -15.57 11.19
CA ARG A 21 -14.52 -14.96 10.99
C ARG A 21 -14.54 -13.50 11.43
N GLU A 22 -13.74 -13.17 12.43
CA GLU A 22 -13.52 -11.82 12.90
C GLU A 22 -12.06 -11.46 12.59
N PRO A 23 -11.79 -10.32 11.95
CA PRO A 23 -10.41 -9.90 11.73
C PRO A 23 -9.75 -9.63 13.08
N THR A 24 -8.45 -9.91 13.19
CA THR A 24 -7.66 -9.24 14.22
C THR A 24 -7.57 -7.75 13.92
N SER A 25 -7.31 -6.89 14.90
CA SER A 25 -7.13 -5.45 14.64
C SER A 25 -5.89 -5.14 13.78
N ASP A 26 -4.99 -6.12 13.67
CA ASP A 26 -3.70 -6.06 12.98
C ASP A 26 -3.75 -6.86 11.65
N PHE A 27 -4.18 -6.19 10.59
CA PHE A 27 -4.04 -6.63 9.20
C PHE A 27 -3.78 -5.43 8.30
N THR A 28 -3.18 -5.68 7.13
CA THR A 28 -2.95 -4.67 6.11
C THR A 28 -3.57 -5.10 4.79
N ILE A 29 -4.31 -4.19 4.15
CA ILE A 29 -4.76 -4.35 2.77
C ILE A 29 -3.85 -3.52 1.88
N LEU A 30 -3.28 -4.16 0.87
CA LEU A 30 -2.47 -3.53 -0.17
C LEU A 30 -3.21 -3.63 -1.49
N VAL A 31 -3.36 -2.51 -2.20
CA VAL A 31 -3.96 -2.45 -3.53
C VAL A 31 -2.96 -1.77 -4.46
N HIS A 32 -2.64 -2.42 -5.56
CA HIS A 32 -1.64 -1.95 -6.51
C HIS A 32 -2.24 -1.90 -7.91
N GLU A 33 -2.13 -0.76 -8.57
CA GLU A 33 -2.39 -0.58 -9.99
C GLU A 33 -1.08 -0.60 -10.76
N ASP A 34 -0.98 -1.51 -11.71
CA ASP A 34 0.11 -1.55 -12.69
C ASP A 34 -0.32 -0.78 -13.95
N GLY A 35 0.53 0.14 -14.43
CA GLY A 35 0.34 0.85 -15.69
C GLY A 35 0.67 0.01 -16.94
N GLY A 36 1.16 -1.21 -16.75
CA GLY A 36 1.66 -2.10 -17.78
C GLY A 36 2.90 -1.52 -18.44
N MET A 37 2.86 -1.41 -19.78
CA MET A 37 3.94 -0.75 -20.52
C MET A 37 4.13 0.75 -20.21
N MET A 38 3.19 1.38 -19.50
CA MET A 38 3.36 2.76 -19.04
C MET A 38 4.12 2.78 -17.71
N ASN A 39 5.15 3.61 -17.60
CA ASN A 39 5.84 3.87 -16.32
C ASN A 39 4.97 4.76 -15.41
N ARG A 40 3.85 4.21 -14.96
CA ARG A 40 2.92 4.78 -13.99
C ARG A 40 2.35 3.67 -13.13
N GLY A 41 1.86 4.04 -11.97
CA GLY A 41 1.08 3.13 -11.15
C GLY A 41 0.61 3.80 -9.88
N THR A 42 -0.12 3.00 -9.13
CA THR A 42 -0.81 3.46 -7.93
C THR A 42 -0.68 2.41 -6.85
N GLU A 43 -0.48 2.83 -5.61
CA GLU A 43 -0.49 1.94 -4.46
C GLU A 43 -1.39 2.52 -3.36
N ILE A 44 -2.19 1.67 -2.74
CA ILE A 44 -3.00 1.99 -1.58
C ILE A 44 -2.62 1.00 -0.50
N VAL A 45 -2.12 1.50 0.63
CA VAL A 45 -1.90 0.73 1.85
C VAL A 45 -2.90 1.16 2.89
N ILE A 46 -3.63 0.19 3.45
CA ILE A 46 -4.60 0.40 4.51
C ILE A 46 -4.18 -0.47 5.68
N GLY A 47 -3.64 0.16 6.73
CA GLY A 47 -3.08 -0.52 7.89
C GLY A 47 -3.54 0.08 9.23
N PRO A 48 -3.17 -0.55 10.35
CA PRO A 48 -3.56 -0.08 11.69
C PRO A 48 -2.87 1.22 12.09
N ASP A 49 -1.57 1.34 11.81
CA ASP A 49 -0.74 2.46 12.27
C ASP A 49 -0.57 3.57 11.23
N LEU A 50 -0.60 3.19 9.95
CA LEU A 50 -0.43 4.09 8.84
C LEU A 50 -1.13 3.54 7.60
N SER A 51 -1.91 4.40 6.97
CA SER A 51 -2.42 4.19 5.63
C SER A 51 -1.83 5.23 4.70
N TYR A 52 -1.59 4.86 3.46
CA TYR A 52 -1.15 5.80 2.44
C TYR A 52 -1.70 5.47 1.06
N PHE A 53 -1.74 6.52 0.25
CA PHE A 53 -2.04 6.45 -1.17
C PHE A 53 -0.86 7.03 -1.93
N GLU A 54 -0.19 6.20 -2.72
CA GLU A 54 0.91 6.60 -3.58
C GLU A 54 0.48 6.56 -5.05
N THR A 55 0.87 7.57 -5.80
CA THR A 55 0.88 7.53 -7.26
C THR A 55 2.29 7.82 -7.75
N TRP A 56 2.74 7.10 -8.76
CA TRP A 56 3.96 7.43 -9.47
C TRP A 56 3.69 7.54 -10.96
N MET A 57 4.37 8.50 -11.58
CA MET A 57 4.42 8.64 -13.01
C MET A 57 5.82 9.12 -13.39
N GLN A 58 6.51 8.34 -14.21
CA GLN A 58 7.90 8.59 -14.59
C GLN A 58 8.84 8.67 -13.38
N ARG A 59 9.27 9.88 -12.99
CA ARG A 59 10.16 10.15 -11.85
C ARG A 59 9.45 10.87 -10.70
N GLU A 60 8.19 11.23 -10.87
CA GLU A 60 7.41 11.94 -9.86
C GLU A 60 6.62 10.93 -9.03
N ARG A 61 6.73 11.05 -7.70
CA ARG A 61 5.92 10.27 -6.76
C ARG A 61 5.12 11.20 -5.87
N THR A 62 3.85 10.92 -5.70
CA THR A 62 3.00 11.62 -4.75
C THR A 62 2.49 10.61 -3.73
N VAL A 63 2.78 10.83 -2.46
CA VAL A 63 2.29 9.98 -1.36
C VAL A 63 1.40 10.82 -0.47
N LEU A 64 0.20 10.35 -0.18
CA LEU A 64 -0.71 10.93 0.81
C LEU A 64 -0.86 9.97 1.99
N PHE A 65 -0.45 10.41 3.17
CA PHE A 65 -0.65 9.71 4.44
C PHE A 65 -1.97 10.12 5.07
N PHE A 66 -2.72 9.13 5.56
CA PHE A 66 -4.00 9.34 6.23
C PHE A 66 -4.25 8.25 7.28
N ARG A 67 -5.22 8.50 8.16
CA ARG A 67 -5.62 7.53 9.18
C ARG A 67 -6.86 6.76 8.75
N SER A 68 -6.83 5.45 8.99
CA SER A 68 -8.00 4.58 8.88
C SER A 68 -8.40 4.16 10.29
N THR A 69 -9.68 4.35 10.63
CA THR A 69 -10.24 3.87 11.90
C THR A 69 -10.38 2.34 11.86
N GLU A 70 -10.43 1.72 13.04
CA GLU A 70 -10.67 0.29 13.14
C GLU A 70 -11.99 -0.13 12.48
N ALA A 71 -13.07 0.62 12.70
CA ALA A 71 -14.37 0.34 12.10
C ALA A 71 -14.33 0.37 10.55
N GLU A 72 -13.63 1.34 9.96
CA GLU A 72 -13.42 1.41 8.52
C GLU A 72 -12.66 0.18 8.01
N ARG A 73 -11.58 -0.22 8.68
CA ARG A 73 -10.81 -1.41 8.30
C ARG A 73 -11.66 -2.67 8.39
N ILE A 74 -12.40 -2.87 9.48
CA ILE A 74 -13.30 -4.02 9.66
C ILE A 74 -14.36 -4.08 8.57
N SER A 75 -14.88 -2.92 8.14
CA SER A 75 -15.82 -2.84 7.03
C SER A 75 -15.20 -3.36 5.71
N LEU A 76 -13.99 -2.93 5.39
CA LEU A 76 -13.26 -3.40 4.19
C LEU A 76 -12.92 -4.89 4.26
N TYR A 77 -12.51 -5.40 5.42
CA TYR A 77 -12.30 -6.83 5.62
C TYR A 77 -13.59 -7.63 5.43
N SER A 78 -14.71 -7.10 5.92
CA SER A 78 -16.03 -7.71 5.74
C SER A 78 -16.43 -7.77 4.27
N LEU A 79 -16.14 -6.71 3.50
CA LEU A 79 -16.32 -6.71 2.04
C LEU A 79 -15.51 -7.82 1.36
N LEU A 80 -14.20 -7.95 1.67
CA LEU A 80 -13.35 -9.01 1.12
C LEU A 80 -13.91 -10.41 1.41
N ARG A 81 -14.44 -10.64 2.62
CA ARG A 81 -15.03 -11.92 3.00
C ARG A 81 -16.36 -12.20 2.32
N GLN A 82 -17.24 -11.19 2.24
CA GLN A 82 -18.55 -11.32 1.61
C GLN A 82 -18.44 -11.58 0.10
N ARG A 83 -17.36 -11.10 -0.53
CA ARG A 83 -17.04 -11.26 -1.94
C ARG A 83 -15.97 -12.31 -2.20
N ASN A 84 -15.88 -13.32 -1.32
CA ASN A 84 -15.10 -14.52 -1.51
C ASN A 84 -13.63 -14.30 -1.92
N PHE A 85 -12.98 -13.21 -1.50
CA PHE A 85 -11.66 -12.83 -1.98
C PHE A 85 -10.63 -13.96 -1.91
N GLN A 86 -10.66 -14.74 -0.84
CA GLN A 86 -9.79 -15.90 -0.64
C GLN A 86 -9.91 -16.95 -1.76
N TRP A 87 -11.07 -17.09 -2.37
CA TRP A 87 -11.38 -18.10 -3.36
C TRP A 87 -11.24 -17.61 -4.81
N ILE A 88 -11.10 -16.30 -5.01
CA ILE A 88 -10.85 -15.73 -6.34
C ILE A 88 -9.61 -16.41 -6.93
N THR A 89 -9.73 -16.89 -8.15
CA THR A 89 -8.64 -17.49 -8.92
C THR A 89 -8.37 -16.68 -10.17
N SER A 90 -7.13 -16.77 -10.64
CA SER A 90 -6.68 -16.16 -11.88
C SER A 90 -6.01 -17.18 -12.77
N SER A 91 -6.21 -17.06 -14.07
CA SER A 91 -5.48 -17.80 -15.10
C SER A 91 -4.43 -16.92 -15.76
N GLU A 92 -3.39 -17.55 -16.31
CA GLU A 92 -2.37 -16.85 -17.09
C GLU A 92 -2.72 -16.89 -18.58
N GLU A 93 -2.65 -15.75 -19.24
CA GLU A 93 -2.79 -15.66 -20.69
C GLU A 93 -1.53 -15.11 -21.36
N LYS A 94 -1.31 -15.49 -22.62
CA LYS A 94 -0.18 -15.01 -23.43
C LYS A 94 -0.52 -13.65 -24.05
N VAL A 95 -0.40 -12.61 -23.23
CA VAL A 95 -0.55 -11.22 -23.66
C VAL A 95 0.71 -10.41 -23.36
N TYR A 96 0.88 -9.30 -24.06
CA TYR A 96 1.80 -8.25 -23.63
C TYR A 96 1.22 -7.55 -22.40
N ASP A 97 2.10 -7.01 -21.55
CA ASP A 97 1.71 -6.41 -20.27
C ASP A 97 0.62 -5.32 -20.43
N ARG A 98 -0.56 -5.61 -19.85
CA ARG A 98 -1.78 -4.79 -19.97
C ARG A 98 -2.00 -3.83 -18.79
N GLY A 99 -1.12 -3.86 -17.79
CA GLY A 99 -1.40 -3.26 -16.49
C GLY A 99 -2.54 -3.99 -15.77
N GLY A 100 -3.19 -3.31 -14.82
CA GLY A 100 -4.34 -3.85 -14.08
C GLY A 100 -4.15 -3.77 -12.57
N TRP A 101 -4.92 -4.55 -11.82
CA TRP A 101 -4.99 -4.41 -10.37
C TRP A 101 -4.54 -5.68 -9.65
N THR A 102 -3.80 -5.50 -8.57
CA THR A 102 -3.47 -6.54 -7.61
C THR A 102 -3.97 -6.10 -6.25
N ILE A 103 -4.67 -7.00 -5.56
CA ILE A 103 -5.10 -6.79 -4.18
C ILE A 103 -4.43 -7.85 -3.33
N GLU A 104 -4.05 -7.45 -2.13
CA GLU A 104 -3.42 -8.31 -1.17
C GLU A 104 -3.91 -8.02 0.23
N LEU A 105 -4.09 -9.10 0.99
CA LEU A 105 -4.35 -9.04 2.41
C LEU A 105 -3.19 -9.74 3.13
N GLU A 106 -2.58 -9.01 4.07
CA GLU A 106 -1.59 -9.55 5.00
C GLU A 106 -2.18 -9.54 6.42
N MET A 107 -2.10 -10.67 7.12
CA MET A 107 -2.58 -10.82 8.49
C MET A 107 -1.77 -11.90 9.21
N GLN A 108 -1.21 -11.57 10.36
CA GLN A 108 -0.43 -12.51 11.20
C GLN A 108 0.72 -13.23 10.45
N GLY A 109 1.32 -12.58 9.46
CA GLY A 109 2.39 -13.15 8.63
C GLY A 109 1.90 -14.01 7.45
N ASP A 110 0.60 -14.30 7.38
CA ASP A 110 -0.01 -14.91 6.19
C ASP A 110 -0.39 -13.83 5.17
N ARG A 111 -0.09 -14.10 3.90
CA ARG A 111 -0.33 -13.18 2.77
C ARG A 111 -1.14 -13.88 1.70
N ILE A 112 -2.27 -13.27 1.31
CA ILE A 112 -3.05 -13.70 0.15
C ILE A 112 -3.06 -12.59 -0.88
N ARG A 113 -2.59 -12.91 -2.07
CA ARG A 113 -2.53 -12.01 -3.22
C ARG A 113 -3.44 -12.50 -4.34
N ARG A 114 -4.24 -11.60 -4.92
CA ARG A 114 -5.08 -11.84 -6.09
C ARG A 114 -4.82 -10.76 -7.12
N SER A 115 -4.76 -11.14 -8.39
CA SER A 115 -4.26 -10.26 -9.45
C SER A 115 -5.10 -10.41 -10.71
N ASP A 116 -5.62 -9.28 -11.18
CA ASP A 116 -6.11 -9.06 -12.53
C ASP A 116 -5.16 -8.06 -13.21
N SER A 117 -3.88 -8.42 -13.33
CA SER A 117 -2.84 -7.55 -13.84
C SER A 117 -1.82 -8.28 -14.70
N GLY A 118 -1.28 -7.59 -15.71
CA GLY A 118 -0.26 -8.12 -16.61
C GLY A 118 -0.77 -9.36 -17.34
N ILE A 119 -0.13 -10.51 -17.08
CA ILE A 119 -0.50 -11.79 -17.68
C ILE A 119 -1.62 -12.53 -16.91
N HIS A 120 -1.97 -12.08 -15.71
CA HIS A 120 -2.98 -12.73 -14.86
C HIS A 120 -4.36 -12.14 -15.14
N PHE A 121 -5.34 -13.01 -15.30
CA PHE A 121 -6.74 -12.65 -15.55
C PHE A 121 -7.59 -13.32 -14.49
N VAL A 122 -8.39 -12.53 -13.76
CA VAL A 122 -9.37 -13.11 -12.84
C VAL A 122 -10.37 -13.94 -13.63
N ASP A 123 -10.59 -15.18 -13.20
CA ASP A 123 -11.49 -16.09 -13.91
C ASP A 123 -12.92 -15.51 -13.91
N SER A 124 -13.65 -15.69 -15.00
CA SER A 124 -14.97 -15.06 -15.22
C SER A 124 -16.01 -15.38 -14.13
N LEU A 125 -15.87 -16.52 -13.45
CA LEU A 125 -16.70 -16.90 -12.30
C LEU A 125 -16.62 -15.88 -11.15
N TRP A 126 -15.50 -15.18 -11.02
CA TRP A 126 -15.19 -14.26 -9.92
C TRP A 126 -15.23 -12.79 -10.34
N ALA A 127 -15.64 -12.47 -11.57
CA ALA A 127 -15.56 -11.12 -12.11
C ALA A 127 -16.36 -10.10 -11.28
N ASP A 128 -17.59 -10.45 -10.90
CA ASP A 128 -18.45 -9.57 -10.09
C ASP A 128 -17.87 -9.35 -8.69
N ASP A 129 -17.45 -10.44 -8.02
CA ASP A 129 -16.81 -10.39 -6.69
C ASP A 129 -15.55 -9.51 -6.72
N TRP A 130 -14.70 -9.68 -7.73
CA TRP A 130 -13.51 -8.86 -7.94
C TRP A 130 -13.83 -7.39 -8.15
N GLN A 131 -14.79 -7.08 -9.03
CA GLN A 131 -15.16 -5.71 -9.34
C GLN A 131 -15.73 -4.98 -8.12
N GLU A 132 -16.58 -5.65 -7.34
CA GLU A 132 -17.17 -5.05 -6.14
C GLU A 132 -16.12 -4.80 -5.04
N ILE A 133 -15.17 -5.73 -4.85
CA ILE A 133 -14.07 -5.53 -3.92
C ILE A 133 -13.22 -4.32 -4.35
N LEU A 134 -12.80 -4.31 -5.61
CA LEU A 134 -11.96 -3.24 -6.14
C LEU A 134 -12.66 -1.90 -5.99
N GLN A 135 -13.92 -1.80 -6.42
CA GLN A 135 -14.69 -0.56 -6.30
C GLN A 135 -14.79 -0.09 -4.85
N GLY A 136 -15.10 -0.97 -3.89
CA GLY A 136 -15.19 -0.59 -2.48
C GLY A 136 -13.87 -0.07 -1.90
N LEU A 137 -12.73 -0.62 -2.33
CA LEU A 137 -11.40 -0.14 -1.94
C LEU A 137 -11.07 1.22 -2.57
N LEU A 138 -11.43 1.42 -3.84
CA LEU A 138 -11.25 2.69 -4.54
C LEU A 138 -12.16 3.79 -3.98
N ASP A 139 -13.41 3.47 -3.66
CA ASP A 139 -14.36 4.39 -3.02
C ASP A 139 -13.86 4.83 -1.63
N PHE A 140 -13.30 3.89 -0.86
CA PHE A 140 -12.67 4.21 0.42
C PHE A 140 -11.49 5.17 0.25
N ARG A 141 -10.60 4.89 -0.72
CA ARG A 141 -9.50 5.80 -1.08
C ARG A 141 -10.05 7.18 -1.45
N ASP A 142 -11.07 7.26 -2.29
CA ASP A 142 -11.60 8.54 -2.77
C ASP A 142 -12.24 9.34 -1.63
N ALA A 143 -12.97 8.69 -0.74
CA ALA A 143 -13.50 9.32 0.47
C ALA A 143 -12.38 9.88 1.37
N LYS A 144 -11.27 9.14 1.52
CA LYS A 144 -10.10 9.59 2.29
C LYS A 144 -9.30 10.66 1.57
N THR A 145 -9.18 10.66 0.25
CA THR A 145 -8.29 11.60 -0.46
C THR A 145 -8.96 12.93 -0.81
N SER A 146 -10.29 12.97 -0.92
CA SER A 146 -11.08 14.14 -1.34
C SER A 146 -11.41 15.12 -0.20
N SER A 147 -11.45 14.63 1.04
CA SER A 147 -11.93 15.37 2.21
C SER A 147 -10.83 15.99 3.08
N LEU A 148 -9.56 15.70 2.79
CA LEU A 148 -8.45 16.06 3.67
C LEU A 148 -7.90 17.45 3.42
N THR A 149 -7.68 18.20 4.49
CA THR A 149 -6.70 19.28 4.49
C THR A 149 -5.34 18.64 4.33
N LYS A 150 -4.65 18.92 3.22
CA LYS A 150 -3.36 18.32 2.89
C LYS A 150 -2.27 19.30 3.26
N VAL A 151 -1.35 18.86 4.12
CA VAL A 151 -0.11 19.58 4.35
C VAL A 151 0.97 18.95 3.48
N GLU A 152 1.47 19.72 2.53
CA GLU A 152 2.59 19.31 1.68
C GLU A 152 3.88 19.42 2.48
N LEU A 153 4.65 18.34 2.45
CA LEU A 153 6.00 18.28 2.96
C LEU A 153 6.94 18.13 1.77
N ARG A 154 7.78 19.14 1.58
CA ARG A 154 8.75 19.20 0.48
C ARG A 154 10.10 18.67 0.93
N LEU A 155 10.76 17.92 0.06
CA LEU A 155 12.12 17.44 0.27
C LEU A 155 13.10 18.38 -0.44
N GLY A 156 14.03 18.96 0.30
CA GLY A 156 15.05 19.87 -0.21
C GLY A 156 16.45 19.54 0.30
N SER A 157 17.46 20.16 -0.31
CA SER A 157 18.86 20.09 0.13
C SER A 157 19.37 21.47 0.52
N ALA A 158 20.06 21.60 1.65
CA ALA A 158 20.73 22.85 2.01
C ALA A 158 22.03 23.09 1.22
N GLU A 159 22.68 22.02 0.74
CA GLU A 159 23.97 22.05 0.04
C GLU A 159 24.02 21.07 -1.15
N LYS A 160 25.11 21.10 -1.94
CA LYS A 160 25.43 20.00 -2.88
C LYS A 160 25.90 18.78 -2.07
N THR A 161 24.96 18.11 -1.40
CA THR A 161 25.23 16.86 -0.69
C THR A 161 25.35 15.72 -1.71
N ASN A 162 26.38 14.89 -1.55
CA ASN A 162 26.60 13.72 -2.40
C ASN A 162 25.85 12.51 -1.83
N VAL A 163 24.53 12.66 -1.66
CA VAL A 163 23.66 11.56 -1.21
C VAL A 163 23.58 10.53 -2.33
N THR A 164 24.00 9.29 -2.06
CA THR A 164 23.93 8.19 -3.02
C THR A 164 22.61 7.43 -2.90
N SER A 165 22.09 7.26 -1.67
CA SER A 165 20.78 6.66 -1.43
C SER A 165 19.98 7.45 -0.40
N LEU A 166 18.66 7.49 -0.55
CA LEU A 166 17.73 8.12 0.38
C LEU A 166 16.52 7.21 0.60
N PHE A 167 16.26 6.90 1.86
CA PHE A 167 15.07 6.19 2.32
C PHE A 167 14.28 7.10 3.26
N ILE A 168 12.97 7.12 3.08
CA ILE A 168 12.06 7.86 3.95
C ILE A 168 11.02 6.87 4.45
N GLY A 169 10.73 6.96 5.74
CA GLY A 169 9.64 6.21 6.33
C GLY A 169 8.88 6.99 7.38
N VAL A 170 7.65 6.55 7.60
CA VAL A 170 6.68 7.19 8.48
C VAL A 170 6.09 6.12 9.39
N ASN A 171 6.01 6.40 10.70
CA ASN A 171 5.48 5.49 11.73
C ASN A 171 6.05 4.06 11.63
N GLY A 172 7.36 3.93 11.38
CA GLY A 172 8.05 2.65 11.29
C GLY A 172 7.93 1.92 9.95
N ARG A 173 7.20 2.47 8.95
CA ARG A 173 7.09 1.92 7.60
C ARG A 173 7.95 2.69 6.61
N SER A 174 8.74 1.99 5.79
CA SER A 174 9.47 2.60 4.67
C SER A 174 8.49 2.89 3.53
N VAL A 175 8.53 4.09 2.97
CA VAL A 175 7.54 4.57 1.99
C VAL A 175 8.18 5.12 0.72
N LEU A 176 9.39 5.67 0.81
CA LEU A 176 10.15 6.06 -0.37
C LEU A 176 11.59 5.53 -0.29
N ASN A 177 12.11 5.14 -1.44
CA ASN A 177 13.48 4.66 -1.59
C ASN A 177 14.05 5.11 -2.95
N TYR A 178 15.16 5.83 -2.91
CA TYR A 178 15.89 6.33 -4.07
C TYR A 178 17.35 5.88 -4.03
N TYR A 179 17.81 5.30 -5.14
CA TYR A 179 19.19 4.79 -5.29
C TYR A 179 20.15 5.75 -6.01
N HIS A 180 19.71 6.98 -6.29
CA HIS A 180 20.50 8.01 -6.99
C HIS A 180 20.38 9.40 -6.34
N GLY A 181 20.24 9.42 -5.02
CA GLY A 181 20.28 10.65 -4.23
C GLY A 181 19.03 11.51 -4.25
N LEU A 182 19.15 12.68 -3.62
CA LEU A 182 18.05 13.60 -3.33
C LEU A 182 17.50 14.31 -4.58
N GLN A 183 18.27 14.41 -5.67
CA GLN A 183 17.81 15.03 -6.91
C GLN A 183 16.59 14.30 -7.49
N ASP A 184 16.59 12.97 -7.43
CA ASP A 184 15.46 12.16 -7.87
C ASP A 184 14.24 12.29 -6.94
N ALA A 185 14.46 12.68 -5.68
CA ALA A 185 13.40 12.90 -4.71
C ALA A 185 12.76 14.30 -4.79
N GLN A 186 13.41 15.29 -5.42
CA GLN A 186 12.88 16.67 -5.51
C GLN A 186 11.58 16.79 -6.32
N GLY A 187 11.30 15.82 -7.22
CA GLY A 187 10.03 15.74 -7.93
C GLY A 187 8.90 15.14 -7.08
N SER A 188 9.22 14.57 -5.92
CA SER A 188 8.27 13.82 -5.11
C SER A 188 7.64 14.66 -4.02
N ARG A 189 6.35 14.41 -3.76
CA ARG A 189 5.52 15.20 -2.83
C ARG A 189 4.92 14.29 -1.78
N LEU A 190 5.13 14.64 -0.51
CA LEU A 190 4.52 13.95 0.62
C LEU A 190 3.39 14.83 1.16
N TYR A 191 2.21 14.25 1.34
CA TYR A 191 1.05 14.94 1.89
C TYR A 191 0.59 14.24 3.15
N PHE A 192 0.18 15.01 4.15
CA PHE A 192 -0.25 14.48 5.43
C PHE A 192 -1.64 15.02 5.80
N GLU A 193 -2.50 14.14 6.30
CA GLU A 193 -3.63 14.52 7.15
C GLU A 193 -3.10 15.13 8.47
N PRO A 194 -3.76 16.16 9.04
CA PRO A 194 -3.34 16.73 10.32
C PRO A 194 -3.20 15.68 11.44
N GLY A 195 -2.12 15.79 12.21
CA GLY A 195 -1.81 14.86 13.29
C GLY A 195 -0.32 14.76 13.56
N ASP A 196 0.00 13.89 14.51
CA ASP A 196 1.37 13.57 14.89
C ASP A 196 1.87 12.33 14.13
N TYR A 197 3.10 12.41 13.63
CA TYR A 197 3.78 11.36 12.90
C TYR A 197 5.24 11.27 13.34
N ARG A 198 5.81 10.07 13.27
CA ARG A 198 7.26 9.86 13.39
C ARG A 198 7.85 9.64 12.00
N LEU A 199 8.65 10.58 11.54
CA LEU A 199 9.44 10.44 10.34
C LEU A 199 10.79 9.81 10.67
N PHE A 200 11.27 8.90 9.83
CA PHE A 200 12.66 8.53 9.80
C PHE A 200 13.22 8.69 8.40
N VAL A 201 14.46 9.12 8.31
CA VAL A 201 15.19 9.30 7.06
C VAL A 201 16.54 8.61 7.20
N ASP A 202 16.77 7.65 6.32
CA ASP A 202 18.07 7.00 6.18
C ASP A 202 18.72 7.47 4.89
N TRP A 203 19.98 7.85 4.94
CA TRP A 203 20.72 8.24 3.75
C TRP A 203 22.15 7.76 3.78
N THR A 204 22.71 7.56 2.59
CA THR A 204 24.13 7.25 2.43
C THR A 204 24.82 8.41 1.74
N GLU A 205 25.91 8.90 2.32
CA GLU A 205 26.75 9.96 1.76
C GLU A 205 28.22 9.56 1.91
N ASN A 206 28.99 9.61 0.82
CA ASN A 206 30.41 9.27 0.80
C ASN A 206 30.72 7.93 1.52
N ASP A 207 29.96 6.88 1.18
CA ASP A 207 30.01 5.53 1.77
C ASP A 207 29.71 5.43 3.28
N ARG A 208 29.11 6.47 3.87
CA ARG A 208 28.63 6.46 5.26
C ARG A 208 27.13 6.51 5.30
N SER A 209 26.53 5.61 6.09
CA SER A 209 25.09 5.59 6.32
C SER A 209 24.73 6.38 7.56
N HIS A 210 23.63 7.10 7.45
CA HIS A 210 23.07 7.96 8.48
C HIS A 210 21.59 7.62 8.65
N ARG A 211 21.10 7.78 9.88
CA ARG A 211 19.67 7.70 10.22
C ARG A 211 19.33 8.90 11.09
N GLN A 212 18.19 9.51 10.83
CA GLN A 212 17.59 10.49 11.73
C GLN A 212 16.10 10.21 11.88
N GLU A 213 15.61 10.32 13.10
CA GLU A 213 14.19 10.24 13.42
C GLU A 213 13.72 11.61 13.95
N ILE A 214 12.55 12.04 13.49
CA ILE A 214 11.93 13.30 13.91
C ILE A 214 10.44 13.08 14.11
N ASP A 215 9.95 13.46 15.28
CA ASP A 215 8.52 13.56 15.54
C ASP A 215 8.01 14.89 14.94
N ILE A 216 7.04 14.80 14.04
CA ILE A 216 6.43 15.94 13.36
C ILE A 216 4.97 16.07 13.77
N ARG A 217 4.53 17.31 13.99
CA ARG A 217 3.12 17.64 14.17
C ARG A 217 2.65 18.45 12.97
N VAL A 218 1.64 17.94 12.29
CA VAL A 218 1.05 18.54 11.10
C VAL A 218 -0.25 19.23 11.52
N ALA A 219 -0.31 20.56 11.47
CA ALA A 219 -1.55 21.31 11.73
C ALA A 219 -2.19 21.85 10.43
N PRO A 220 -3.51 22.10 10.42
CA PRO A 220 -4.18 22.69 9.26
C PRO A 220 -3.57 24.06 8.90
N GLY A 221 -3.18 24.22 7.63
CA GLY A 221 -2.59 25.47 7.13
C GLY A 221 -1.07 25.56 7.24
N ASP A 222 -0.41 24.57 7.84
CA ASP A 222 1.05 24.47 7.82
C ASP A 222 1.56 24.08 6.42
N ALA A 223 2.79 24.49 6.10
CA ALA A 223 3.51 24.07 4.89
C ALA A 223 4.99 23.78 5.24
N PRO A 224 5.27 22.80 6.12
CA PRO A 224 6.61 22.51 6.59
C PRO A 224 7.47 21.95 5.44
N ALA A 225 8.70 22.44 5.31
CA ALA A 225 9.69 21.90 4.39
C ALA A 225 10.71 21.04 5.15
N LEU A 226 10.96 19.82 4.67
CA LEU A 226 12.09 19.02 5.12
C LEU A 226 13.33 19.36 4.29
N ILE A 227 14.30 19.98 4.93
CA ILE A 227 15.58 20.31 4.32
C ILE A 227 16.65 19.38 4.89
N LEU A 228 17.21 18.53 4.03
CA LEU A 228 18.37 17.72 4.34
C LEU A 228 19.64 18.56 4.14
N GLY A 229 20.35 18.85 5.23
CA GLY A 229 21.61 19.58 5.22
C GLY A 229 22.78 18.73 5.68
N SER A 230 23.97 19.36 5.73
CA SER A 230 25.22 18.75 6.20
C SER A 230 25.18 18.31 7.68
N GLU A 231 24.30 18.92 8.48
CA GLU A 231 24.06 18.56 9.89
C GLU A 231 22.88 17.59 10.08
N GLY A 232 22.26 17.13 9.00
CA GLY A 232 21.07 16.28 9.01
C GLY A 232 19.80 16.97 8.52
N LEU A 233 18.67 16.33 8.76
CA LEU A 233 17.34 16.76 8.39
C LEU A 233 16.81 17.83 9.36
N SER A 234 16.31 18.92 8.81
CA SER A 234 15.65 20.00 9.54
C SER A 234 14.27 20.29 8.96
N ILE A 235 13.34 20.71 9.81
CA ILE A 235 12.01 21.19 9.40
C ILE A 235 12.07 22.72 9.39
N GLN A 236 11.68 23.34 8.29
CA GLN A 236 11.57 24.78 8.10
C GLN A 236 10.13 25.20 7.83
#